data_AF-A0A520CGK2-F1
#
_entry.id   AF-A0A520CGK2-F1
#
_cell.length_a   1.000
_cell.length_b   1.000
_cell.length_c   1.000
_cell.angle_alpha   90.00
_cell.angle_beta   90.00
_cell.angle_gamma   90.00
#
_symmetry.space_group_name_H-M   'P 1'
#
loop_
_entity.id
_entity.type
_entity.pdbx_description
1 polymer ?
#
loop_
_entity_poly.entity_id
_entity_poly.type
_entity_poly.pdbx_seq_one_letter_code
_entity_poly.pdbx_strand_id
1 'polypeptide(L)' 'LPSTLTFNTGAPEIMECVAGFCEYKLAGSDSWVKSSAGEKFSVPGNSKFDIRVTEAYHYICHFG' A
#
# COMPACT_ATOMS: atom_id res chain seq x y z
N LEU A 1 3.99 13.57 -8.22
CA LEU A 1 5.48 13.49 -8.24
C LEU A 1 5.88 12.13 -7.70
N PRO A 2 6.99 11.54 -8.19
CA PRO A 2 7.42 10.23 -7.76
C PRO A 2 7.90 10.25 -6.31
N SER A 3 7.61 9.20 -5.55
CA SER A 3 8.01 9.07 -4.14
C SER A 3 8.07 7.60 -3.74
N THR A 4 8.96 7.30 -2.79
CA THR A 4 9.03 5.99 -2.13
C THR A 4 8.93 6.22 -0.64
N LEU A 5 7.98 5.57 0.02
CA LEU A 5 7.63 5.76 1.42
C LEU A 5 7.49 4.41 2.11
N THR A 6 7.79 4.37 3.40
CA THR A 6 7.57 3.19 4.27
C THR A 6 6.52 3.55 5.31
N PHE A 7 5.50 2.71 5.44
CA PHE A 7 4.44 2.82 6.43
C PHE A 7 4.52 1.66 7.42
N ASN A 8 4.32 1.95 8.71
CA ASN A 8 4.28 0.94 9.77
C ASN A 8 2.83 0.76 10.22
N THR A 9 2.45 -0.48 10.54
CA THR A 9 1.11 -0.83 11.00
C THR A 9 1.16 -1.32 12.45
N GLY A 10 0.23 -0.83 13.27
CA GLY A 10 -0.01 -1.35 14.62
C GLY A 10 -1.05 -2.46 14.59
N ALA A 11 -2.24 -2.14 14.09
CA ALA A 11 -3.31 -3.09 13.80
C ALA A 11 -3.26 -3.55 12.32
N PRO A 12 -3.92 -4.65 11.95
CA PRO A 12 -4.11 -5.01 10.55
C PRO A 12 -4.82 -3.90 9.77
N GLU A 13 -4.39 -3.71 8.53
CA GLU A 13 -4.93 -2.69 7.62
C GLU A 13 -5.30 -3.33 6.28
N ILE A 14 -6.41 -2.89 5.70
CA ILE A 14 -6.76 -3.16 4.30
C ILE A 14 -6.66 -1.85 3.53
N MET A 15 -5.78 -1.83 2.53
CA MET A 15 -5.56 -0.68 1.67
C MET A 15 -6.36 -0.87 0.38
N GLU A 16 -7.18 0.12 0.03
CA GLU A 16 -8.01 0.12 -1.18
C GLU A 16 -7.64 1.31 -2.06
N CYS A 17 -7.27 1.05 -3.32
CA CYS A 17 -7.02 2.11 -4.28
C CYS A 17 -8.34 2.63 -4.86
N VAL A 18 -8.55 3.95 -4.84
CA VAL A 18 -9.74 4.60 -5.41
C VAL A 18 -9.43 5.41 -6.67
N ALA A 19 -8.19 5.85 -6.87
CA ALA A 19 -7.73 6.50 -8.11
C ALA A 19 -6.19 6.50 -8.24
N GLY A 20 -5.71 6.52 -9.49
CA GLY A 20 -4.28 6.40 -9.82
C GLY A 20 -3.76 4.97 -9.61
N PHE A 21 -2.46 4.84 -9.37
CA PHE A 21 -1.86 3.59 -8.92
C PHE A 21 -0.62 3.81 -8.04
N CYS A 22 -0.29 2.76 -7.29
CA CYS A 22 1.01 2.61 -6.66
C CYS A 22 1.58 1.22 -6.92
N GLU A 23 2.84 1.02 -6.58
CA GLU A 23 3.36 -0.31 -6.32
C GLU A 23 3.68 -0.43 -4.84
N TYR A 24 3.27 -1.52 -4.21
CA TYR A 24 3.52 -1.81 -2.81
C TYR A 24 4.39 -3.05 -2.65
N LYS A 25 5.10 -3.13 -1.53
CA LYS A 25 5.90 -4.29 -1.15
C LYS A 25 5.68 -4.58 0.33
N LEU A 26 5.20 -5.77 0.63
CA LEU A 26 4.95 -6.20 2.01
C LEU A 26 6.24 -6.61 2.70
N ALA A 27 6.30 -6.45 4.03
CA ALA A 27 7.39 -6.97 4.83
C ALA A 27 7.62 -8.48 4.55
N GLY A 28 8.87 -8.86 4.31
CA GLY A 28 9.26 -10.24 3.98
C GLY A 28 9.10 -10.62 2.50
N SER A 29 8.56 -9.73 1.66
CA SER A 29 8.54 -9.89 0.21
C SER A 29 9.64 -9.06 -0.45
N ASP A 30 10.24 -9.58 -1.51
CA ASP A 30 11.10 -8.83 -2.43
C ASP A 30 10.35 -8.31 -3.66
N SER A 31 9.09 -8.74 -3.84
CA SER A 31 8.26 -8.42 -4.99
C SER A 31 7.45 -7.14 -4.76
N TRP A 32 7.57 -6.22 -5.70
CA TRP A 32 6.67 -5.09 -5.86
C TRP A 32 5.40 -5.53 -6.59
N VAL A 33 4.24 -5.17 -6.06
CA VAL A 33 2.93 -5.51 -6.60
C VAL A 33 2.19 -4.23 -6.92
N LYS A 34 1.59 -4.14 -8.10
CA LYS A 34 0.80 -2.98 -8.50
C LYS A 34 -0.55 -2.99 -7.78
N SER A 35 -0.99 -1.82 -7.31
CA SER A 35 -2.35 -1.56 -6.83
C SER A 35 -2.97 -0.44 -7.67
N SER A 36 -4.00 -0.80 -8.44
CA SER A 36 -4.76 0.06 -9.34
C SER A 36 -6.17 0.30 -8.80
N ALA A 37 -6.88 1.30 -9.32
CA ALA A 37 -8.22 1.65 -8.84
C ALA A 37 -9.16 0.43 -8.78
N GLY A 38 -9.79 0.23 -7.61
CA GLY A 38 -10.67 -0.91 -7.29
C GLY A 38 -9.95 -2.10 -6.64
N GLU A 39 -8.61 -2.16 -6.68
CA GLU A 39 -7.83 -3.23 -6.06
C GLU A 39 -7.60 -2.97 -4.57
N LYS A 40 -7.49 -4.06 -3.80
CA LYS A 40 -7.22 -4.04 -2.36
C LYS A 40 -6.06 -4.95 -2.00
N PHE A 41 -5.30 -4.59 -0.97
CA PHE A 41 -4.30 -5.46 -0.37
C PHE A 41 -4.33 -5.37 1.16
N SER A 42 -4.05 -6.50 1.81
CA SER A 42 -4.03 -6.60 3.28
C SER A 42 -2.61 -6.51 3.80
N VAL A 43 -2.44 -5.76 4.88
CA VAL A 43 -1.18 -5.61 5.61
C VAL A 43 -1.41 -6.14 7.04
N PRO A 44 -0.59 -7.11 7.51
CA PRO A 44 -0.68 -7.58 8.88
C PRO A 44 -0.44 -6.46 9.91
N GLY A 45 -0.97 -6.60 11.12
CA GLY A 45 -0.62 -5.74 12.24
C GLY A 45 0.82 -5.99 12.71
N ASN A 46 1.37 -5.03 13.46
CA ASN A 46 2.78 -5.01 13.90
C ASN A 46 3.76 -5.27 12.74
N SER A 47 3.49 -4.67 11.59
CA SER A 47 4.24 -4.90 10.35
C SER A 47 4.56 -3.58 9.68
N LYS A 48 4.99 -3.68 8.41
CA LYS A 48 5.22 -2.53 7.53
C LYS A 48 5.03 -2.91 6.07
N PHE A 49 4.87 -1.88 5.25
CA PHE A 49 4.89 -2.00 3.81
C PHE A 49 5.53 -0.77 3.19
N ASP A 50 6.20 -0.98 2.07
CA ASP A 50 6.74 0.10 1.26
C ASP A 50 5.74 0.41 0.14
N ILE A 51 5.58 1.70 -0.18
CA ILE A 51 4.88 2.18 -1.36
C ILE A 51 5.86 2.95 -2.24
N ARG A 52 5.77 2.77 -3.55
CA ARG A 52 6.31 3.71 -4.53
C ARG A 52 5.22 4.17 -5.50
N VAL A 53 5.26 5.46 -5.83
CA VAL A 53 4.31 6.10 -6.76
C VAL A 53 5.08 6.87 -7.83
N THR A 54 4.49 6.98 -9.01
CA THR A 54 4.97 7.86 -10.10
C THR A 54 3.93 8.93 -10.46
N GLU A 55 2.68 8.74 -10.04
CA GLU A 55 1.56 9.67 -10.14
C GLU A 55 0.83 9.84 -8.79
N ALA A 56 -0.27 10.60 -8.76
CA ALA A 56 -1.07 10.72 -7.55
C ALA A 56 -1.76 9.38 -7.25
N TYR A 57 -1.62 8.89 -6.02
CA TYR A 57 -2.27 7.68 -5.54
C TYR A 57 -3.30 8.05 -4.48
N HIS A 58 -4.56 7.69 -4.72
CA HIS A 58 -5.67 7.95 -3.82
C HIS A 58 -6.13 6.62 -3.23
N TYR A 59 -6.19 6.54 -1.90
CA TYR A 59 -6.52 5.30 -1.21
C TYR A 59 -7.45 5.53 -0.02
N ILE A 60 -8.12 4.45 0.39
CA ILE A 60 -8.81 4.32 1.67
C ILE A 60 -8.03 3.29 2.50
N CYS A 61 -7.75 3.61 3.76
CA CYS A 61 -7.21 2.65 4.73
C CYS A 61 -8.34 2.23 5.67
N HIS A 62 -8.61 0.93 5.71
CA HIS A 62 -9.57 0.32 6.62
C HIS A 62 -8.80 -0.35 7.76
N PHE A 63 -9.16 -0.05 9.01
CA PHE A 63 -8.64 -0.76 10.18
C PHE A 63 -9.51 -1.99 10.47
N GLY A 64 -8.91 -3.17 10.61
CA GLY A 64 -9.63 -4.41 10.90
C GLY A 64 -8.92 -5.65 10.38
#